data_AF-A0A6A1TL17-F1
#
_entry.id   AF-A0A6A1TL17-F1
#
_cell.length_a   1.000
_cell.length_b   1.000
_cell.length_c   1.000
_cell.angle_alpha   90.00
_cell.angle_beta   90.00
_cell.angle_gamma   90.00
#
_symmetry.space_group_name_H-M   'P 1'
#
loop_
_entity.id
_entity.type
_entity.pdbx_description
1 polymer ?
#
loop_
_entity_poly.entity_id
_entity_poly.type
_entity_poly.pdbx_seq_one_letter_code
_entity_poly.pdbx_strand_id
1 'polypeptide(L)'
;MINTNERARDLYLSLGFVITRKLVGFGRSRKLAAPDVAPAKECDLKTVAAMLAKFADAGLSWQTDPRSFERAGAPLKGFALDDKAAVLLDDSGKDIRLLGLAVDPAHRGEGFGRSLTDALAARYPGRRLFIIENVPEGLLDRFMRRIGWRKSSLTQSEMAIDLI
;
A
#
# COMPACT_ATOMS: atom_id res chain seq x y z
N MET A 1 -6.02 10.84 -13.04
CA MET A 1 -5.45 9.71 -13.80
C MET A 1 -4.14 10.19 -14.40
N ILE A 2 -2.98 9.62 -14.05
CA ILE A 2 -1.66 10.26 -14.34
C ILE A 2 -0.93 9.62 -15.54
N ASN A 3 -1.11 8.34 -15.89
CA ASN A 3 -0.48 7.77 -17.10
C ASN A 3 -1.25 7.99 -18.43
N THR A 4 -2.49 8.49 -18.39
CA THR A 4 -3.23 8.93 -19.58
C THR A 4 -3.09 10.44 -19.85
N ASN A 5 -2.41 11.17 -18.97
CA ASN A 5 -2.14 12.59 -19.19
C ASN A 5 -0.82 12.75 -19.97
N GLU A 6 -0.86 12.38 -21.25
CA GLU A 6 0.30 12.41 -22.14
C GLU A 6 0.93 13.80 -22.19
N ARG A 7 0.12 14.87 -22.18
CA ARG A 7 0.63 16.25 -22.14
C ARG A 7 1.47 16.55 -20.91
N ALA A 8 1.04 16.12 -19.72
CA ALA A 8 1.82 16.34 -18.51
C ALA A 8 3.12 15.55 -18.53
N ARG A 9 3.07 14.28 -18.96
CA ARG A 9 4.27 13.44 -19.13
C ARG A 9 5.26 14.10 -20.08
N ASP A 10 4.81 14.50 -21.26
CA ASP A 10 5.66 15.06 -22.31
C ASP A 10 6.26 16.41 -21.88
N LEU A 11 5.52 17.21 -21.10
CA LEU A 11 6.05 18.41 -20.44
C LEU A 11 7.20 18.05 -19.50
N TYR A 12 7.03 17.11 -18.57
CA TYR A 12 8.11 16.73 -17.65
C TYR A 12 9.34 16.20 -18.40
N LEU A 13 9.14 15.38 -19.44
CA LEU A 13 10.24 14.90 -20.30
C LEU A 13 10.98 16.07 -20.98
N SER A 14 10.24 17.06 -21.49
CA SER A 14 10.85 18.26 -22.11
C SER A 14 11.65 19.12 -21.13
N LEU A 15 11.31 19.06 -19.83
CA LEU A 15 12.03 19.74 -18.75
C LEU A 15 13.25 18.94 -18.25
N GLY A 16 13.57 17.80 -18.87
CA GLY A 16 14.74 16.98 -18.51
C GLY A 16 14.48 15.91 -17.46
N PHE A 17 13.21 15.71 -17.03
CA PHE A 17 12.89 14.55 -16.20
C PHE A 17 12.99 13.27 -17.01
N VAL A 18 13.42 12.19 -16.36
CA VAL A 18 13.42 10.84 -16.90
C VAL A 18 12.45 9.96 -16.14
N ILE A 19 11.76 9.05 -16.83
CA ILE A 19 10.92 8.03 -16.18
C ILE A 19 11.85 6.99 -15.56
N THR A 20 11.76 6.80 -14.25
CA THR A 20 12.61 5.84 -13.52
C THR A 20 11.95 4.48 -13.35
N ARG A 21 10.62 4.47 -13.11
CA ARG A 21 9.84 3.24 -12.97
C ARG A 21 8.34 3.49 -13.09
N LYS A 22 7.59 2.40 -13.24
CA LYS A 22 6.13 2.39 -13.20
C LYS A 22 5.64 2.03 -11.80
N LEU A 23 4.64 2.78 -11.34
CA LEU A 23 3.93 2.56 -10.09
C LEU A 23 2.49 2.08 -10.36
N VAL A 24 2.02 1.17 -9.52
CA VAL A 24 0.74 0.47 -9.65
C VAL A 24 -0.02 0.47 -8.33
N GLY A 25 -1.34 0.40 -8.43
CA GLY A 25 -2.23 0.27 -7.28
C GLY A 25 -2.89 -1.10 -7.23
N PHE A 26 -3.55 -1.40 -6.11
CA PHE A 26 -4.26 -2.67 -5.90
C PHE A 26 -5.58 -2.44 -5.19
N GLY A 27 -6.53 -3.36 -5.34
CA GLY A 27 -7.76 -3.30 -4.56
C GLY A 27 -8.49 -4.62 -4.39
N ARG A 28 -9.14 -4.74 -3.23
CA ARG A 28 -10.15 -5.74 -2.90
C ARG A 28 -11.54 -5.15 -3.11
N SER A 29 -12.32 -5.75 -3.99
CA SER A 29 -13.68 -5.28 -4.29
C SER A 29 -14.60 -5.35 -3.07
N ARG A 30 -15.45 -4.32 -2.88
CA ARG A 30 -16.54 -4.31 -1.90
C ARG A 30 -17.59 -5.42 -2.13
N LYS A 31 -17.65 -5.99 -3.34
CA LYS A 31 -18.56 -7.09 -3.70
C LYS A 31 -18.11 -8.45 -3.16
N LEU A 32 -16.85 -8.56 -2.74
CA LEU A 32 -16.35 -9.78 -2.10
C LEU A 32 -16.82 -9.81 -0.65
N ALA A 33 -17.52 -10.88 -0.28
CA ALA A 33 -17.95 -11.13 1.09
C ALA A 33 -16.79 -10.97 2.07
N ALA A 34 -17.04 -10.37 3.22
CA ALA A 34 -16.04 -10.28 4.28
C ALA A 34 -15.66 -11.72 4.72
N PRO A 35 -14.36 -12.02 4.92
CA PRO A 35 -13.95 -13.32 5.43
C PRO A 35 -14.52 -13.54 6.84
N ASP A 36 -14.90 -14.78 7.14
CA ASP A 36 -15.36 -15.17 8.49
C ASP A 36 -14.15 -15.42 9.39
N VAL A 37 -13.53 -14.31 9.81
CA VAL A 37 -12.36 -14.28 10.69
C VAL A 37 -12.52 -13.17 11.71
N ALA A 38 -11.77 -13.25 12.81
CA ALA A 38 -11.74 -12.19 13.81
C ALA A 38 -11.34 -10.83 13.17
N PRO A 39 -12.10 -9.75 13.39
CA PRO A 39 -11.74 -8.43 12.89
C PRO A 39 -10.39 -7.95 13.42
N ALA A 40 -9.64 -7.24 12.57
CA ALA A 40 -8.36 -6.67 12.96
C ALA A 40 -8.51 -5.71 14.16
N LYS A 41 -7.57 -5.79 15.10
CA LYS A 41 -7.49 -4.90 16.26
C LYS A 41 -6.54 -3.77 15.98
N GLU A 42 -6.97 -2.56 16.33
CA GLU A 42 -6.15 -1.36 16.18
C GLU A 42 -4.94 -1.45 17.13
N CYS A 43 -3.80 -0.95 16.65
CA CYS A 43 -2.53 -0.90 17.34
C CYS A 43 -2.02 0.55 17.35
N ASP A 44 -1.18 0.87 18.32
CA ASP A 44 -0.53 2.17 18.41
C ASP A 44 0.22 2.52 17.11
N LEU A 45 0.02 3.75 16.63
CA LEU A 45 0.58 4.21 15.35
C LEU A 45 2.10 4.20 15.35
N LYS A 46 2.74 4.54 16.47
CA LYS A 46 4.20 4.54 16.58
C LYS A 46 4.75 3.13 16.48
N THR A 47 4.09 2.16 17.09
CA THR A 47 4.41 0.74 16.97
C THR A 47 4.30 0.26 15.52
N VAL A 48 3.19 0.57 14.85
CA VAL A 48 2.97 0.20 13.44
C VAL A 48 3.97 0.88 12.51
N ALA A 49 4.27 2.16 12.70
CA ALA A 49 5.28 2.88 11.90
C ALA A 49 6.67 2.26 12.06
N ALA A 50 7.06 1.88 13.29
CA ALA A 50 8.32 1.19 13.55
C ALA A 50 8.38 -0.19 12.87
N MET A 51 7.28 -0.96 12.89
CA MET A 51 7.20 -2.23 12.17
C MET A 51 7.31 -2.05 10.66
N LEU A 52 6.60 -1.08 10.08
CA LEU A 52 6.69 -0.76 8.65
C LEU A 52 8.11 -0.36 8.25
N ALA A 53 8.81 0.40 9.09
CA ALA A 53 10.22 0.74 8.87
C ALA A 53 11.13 -0.49 8.94
N LYS A 54 10.94 -1.35 9.95
CA LYS A 54 11.73 -2.58 10.14
C LYS A 54 11.53 -3.59 9.00
N PHE A 55 10.31 -3.68 8.47
CA PHE A 55 9.92 -4.70 7.48
C PHE A 55 9.98 -4.21 6.03
N ALA A 56 10.42 -2.98 5.81
CA ALA A 56 10.44 -2.33 4.51
C ALA A 56 11.28 -3.12 3.49
N ASP A 57 10.73 -3.31 2.30
CA ASP A 57 11.50 -3.79 1.16
C ASP A 57 12.45 -2.69 0.65
N ALA A 58 13.54 -3.11 -0.01
CA ALA A 58 14.36 -2.18 -0.75
C ALA A 58 13.61 -1.63 -1.97
N GLY A 59 13.94 -0.40 -2.37
CA GLY A 59 13.42 0.18 -3.62
C GLY A 59 11.95 0.61 -3.59
N LEU A 60 11.39 0.90 -2.42
CA LEU A 60 10.10 1.57 -2.28
C LEU A 60 10.09 2.91 -3.02
N SER A 61 8.91 3.35 -3.45
CA SER A 61 8.75 4.74 -3.91
C SER A 61 8.83 5.68 -2.72
N TRP A 62 9.19 6.94 -2.96
CA TRP A 62 9.23 7.94 -1.89
C TRP A 62 7.88 8.07 -1.13
N GLN A 63 6.76 7.80 -1.80
CA GLN A 63 5.41 7.85 -1.22
C GLN A 63 5.06 6.66 -0.32
N THR A 64 5.81 5.55 -0.45
CA THR A 64 5.62 4.33 0.35
C THR A 64 6.78 4.09 1.30
N ASP A 65 7.78 4.97 1.28
CA ASP A 65 8.91 4.95 2.18
C ASP A 65 8.44 5.17 3.64
N PRO A 66 8.85 4.31 4.59
CA PRO A 66 8.44 4.41 5.98
C PRO A 66 8.74 5.76 6.66
N ARG A 67 9.75 6.51 6.17
CA ARG A 67 10.05 7.87 6.66
C ARG A 67 8.86 8.80 6.49
N SER A 68 7.98 8.55 5.51
CA SER A 68 6.73 9.30 5.33
C SER A 68 5.70 9.06 6.43
N PHE A 69 5.90 8.03 7.27
CA PHE A 69 4.97 7.62 8.32
C PHE A 69 5.51 7.85 9.75
N GLU A 70 6.73 8.35 9.91
CA GLU A 70 7.34 8.58 11.24
C GLU A 70 6.51 9.51 12.14
N ARG A 71 5.76 10.43 11.52
CA ARG A 71 4.85 11.36 12.21
C ARG A 71 3.38 11.05 11.91
N ALA A 72 3.05 9.78 11.63
CA ALA A 72 1.68 9.37 11.44
C ALA A 72 0.82 9.78 12.65
N GLY A 73 -0.34 10.35 12.36
CA GLY A 73 -1.32 10.79 13.34
C GLY A 73 -2.72 10.74 12.74
N ALA A 74 -3.72 11.23 13.47
CA ALA A 74 -5.09 11.26 12.98
C ALA A 74 -5.17 11.94 11.59
N PRO A 75 -5.95 11.39 10.62
CA PRO A 75 -6.94 10.32 10.78
C PRO A 75 -6.39 8.89 10.56
N LEU A 76 -5.07 8.69 10.51
CA LEU A 76 -4.49 7.39 10.21
C LEU A 76 -4.70 6.40 11.37
N LYS A 77 -4.83 5.12 11.01
CA LYS A 77 -4.98 4.00 11.96
C LYS A 77 -3.98 2.90 11.68
N GLY A 78 -3.44 2.32 12.74
CA GLY A 78 -2.45 1.25 12.69
C GLY A 78 -3.08 -0.09 13.05
N PHE A 79 -2.68 -1.16 12.38
CA PHE A 79 -3.06 -2.53 12.68
C PHE A 79 -1.84 -3.42 12.60
N ALA A 80 -1.74 -4.38 13.52
CA ALA A 80 -0.67 -5.36 13.54
C ALA A 80 -1.22 -6.76 13.80
N LEU A 81 -0.50 -7.78 13.34
CA LEU A 81 -0.78 -9.18 13.61
C LEU A 81 0.49 -9.88 14.08
N ASP A 82 0.45 -10.40 15.30
CA ASP A 82 1.48 -11.21 15.96
C ASP A 82 2.90 -10.62 15.86
N ASP A 83 3.03 -9.29 15.90
CA ASP A 83 4.30 -8.55 15.69
C ASP A 83 5.05 -8.91 14.39
N LYS A 84 4.37 -9.55 13.43
CA LYS A 84 4.92 -10.08 12.18
C LYS A 84 4.36 -9.41 10.94
N ALA A 85 3.21 -8.78 11.04
CA ALA A 85 2.64 -7.99 9.96
C ALA A 85 2.06 -6.69 10.48
N ALA A 86 2.18 -5.64 9.68
CA ALA A 86 1.70 -4.30 10.02
C ALA A 86 1.02 -3.65 8.81
N VAL A 87 -0.03 -2.88 9.08
CA VAL A 87 -0.73 -2.03 8.11
C VAL A 87 -0.99 -0.67 8.72
N LEU A 88 -0.71 0.38 7.94
CA LEU A 88 -1.16 1.74 8.19
C LEU A 88 -2.23 2.10 7.15
N LEU A 89 -3.37 2.60 7.59
CA LEU A 89 -4.50 2.93 6.72
C LEU A 89 -5.20 4.23 7.10
N ASP A 90 -6.01 4.74 6.17
CA ASP A 90 -6.97 5.82 6.36
C ASP A 90 -8.37 5.28 6.05
N ASP A 91 -9.27 5.38 7.03
CA ASP A 91 -10.66 4.94 6.91
C ASP A 91 -11.68 6.08 6.94
N SER A 92 -11.25 7.34 6.79
CA SER A 92 -12.12 8.53 6.80
C SER A 92 -13.01 8.65 5.56
N GLY A 93 -12.58 8.09 4.42
CA GLY A 93 -13.33 8.13 3.16
C GLY A 93 -14.43 7.08 3.03
N LYS A 94 -15.07 6.95 1.86
CA LYS A 94 -16.05 5.87 1.58
C LYS A 94 -15.42 4.48 1.61
N ASP A 95 -14.20 4.38 1.09
CA ASP A 95 -13.40 3.15 0.97
C ASP A 95 -12.11 3.30 1.80
N ILE A 96 -11.46 2.18 2.11
CA ILE A 96 -10.28 2.14 2.99
C ILE A 96 -9.02 2.22 2.15
N ARG A 97 -8.20 3.24 2.39
CA ARG A 97 -6.89 3.39 1.75
C ARG A 97 -5.82 2.80 2.65
N LEU A 98 -5.07 1.82 2.15
CA LEU A 98 -3.85 1.32 2.79
C LEU A 98 -2.68 2.18 2.29
N LEU A 99 -1.93 2.75 3.23
CA LEU A 99 -0.74 3.57 2.96
C LEU A 99 0.53 2.72 3.06
N GLY A 100 0.57 1.80 4.01
CA GLY A 100 1.66 0.85 4.21
C GLY A 100 1.13 -0.54 4.55
N LEU A 101 1.80 -1.56 4.05
CA LEU A 101 1.57 -2.97 4.36
C LEU A 101 2.94 -3.67 4.32
N ALA A 102 3.33 -4.30 5.42
CA ALA A 102 4.56 -5.07 5.45
C ALA A 102 4.40 -6.33 6.31
N VAL A 103 5.17 -7.36 5.95
CA VAL A 103 5.34 -8.60 6.72
C VAL A 103 6.82 -8.75 6.99
N ASP A 104 7.17 -9.11 8.23
CA ASP A 104 8.54 -9.41 8.63
C ASP A 104 9.19 -10.33 7.58
N PRO A 105 10.32 -9.92 6.97
CA PRO A 105 11.03 -10.73 6.00
C PRO A 105 11.28 -12.17 6.44
N ALA A 106 11.51 -12.41 7.73
CA ALA A 106 11.75 -13.75 8.28
C ALA A 106 10.50 -14.64 8.29
N HIS A 107 9.29 -14.07 8.20
CA HIS A 107 8.01 -14.77 8.30
C HIS A 107 7.17 -14.68 7.01
N ARG A 108 7.79 -14.29 5.89
CA ARG A 108 7.12 -14.26 4.60
C ARG A 108 6.80 -15.69 4.14
N GLY A 109 5.63 -15.86 3.53
CA GLY A 109 5.14 -17.16 3.08
C GLY A 109 4.34 -17.94 4.12
N GLU A 110 4.31 -17.49 5.38
CA GLU A 110 3.55 -18.13 6.48
C GLU A 110 2.08 -17.64 6.56
N GLY A 111 1.66 -16.76 5.65
CA GLY A 111 0.25 -16.32 5.55
C GLY A 111 -0.11 -15.05 6.30
N PHE A 112 0.77 -14.47 7.13
CA PHE A 112 0.47 -13.25 7.92
C PHE A 112 -0.09 -12.09 7.12
N GLY A 113 0.45 -11.83 5.93
CA GLY A 113 -0.07 -10.76 5.05
C GLY A 113 -1.51 -11.00 4.62
N ARG A 114 -1.87 -12.25 4.29
CA ARG A 114 -3.26 -12.62 3.97
C ARG A 114 -4.13 -12.43 5.22
N SER A 115 -3.74 -13.05 6.33
CA SER A 115 -4.50 -13.04 7.58
C SER A 115 -4.80 -11.62 8.05
N LEU A 116 -3.81 -10.72 8.00
CA LEU A 116 -4.01 -9.31 8.36
C LEU A 116 -4.98 -8.61 7.38
N THR A 117 -4.83 -8.78 6.07
CA THR A 117 -5.75 -8.17 5.09
C THR A 117 -7.18 -8.73 5.14
N ASP A 118 -7.34 -10.01 5.50
CA ASP A 118 -8.64 -10.64 5.68
C ASP A 118 -9.31 -10.14 6.97
N ALA A 119 -8.56 -10.01 8.07
CA ALA A 119 -9.02 -9.41 9.31
C ALA A 119 -9.43 -7.93 9.13
N LEU A 120 -8.73 -7.18 8.26
CA LEU A 120 -9.13 -5.83 7.86
C LEU A 120 -10.44 -5.84 7.05
N ALA A 121 -10.61 -6.79 6.13
CA ALA A 121 -11.85 -6.92 5.38
C ALA A 121 -13.05 -7.29 6.28
N ALA A 122 -12.82 -8.11 7.32
CA ALA A 122 -13.81 -8.41 8.37
C ALA A 122 -14.13 -7.18 9.22
N ARG A 123 -13.15 -6.31 9.50
CA ARG A 123 -13.34 -5.06 10.25
C ARG A 123 -14.12 -3.99 9.49
N TYR A 124 -14.06 -4.02 8.15
CA TYR A 124 -14.67 -3.04 7.25
C TYR A 124 -15.57 -3.70 6.20
N PRO A 125 -16.64 -4.41 6.61
CA PRO A 125 -17.51 -5.12 5.68
C PRO A 125 -18.17 -4.14 4.70
N GLY A 126 -18.28 -4.56 3.43
CA GLY A 126 -18.91 -3.76 2.37
C GLY A 126 -18.10 -2.53 1.88
N ARG A 127 -16.90 -2.30 2.41
CA ARG A 127 -15.99 -1.23 1.95
C ARG A 127 -14.88 -1.84 1.08
N ARG A 128 -14.47 -1.12 0.02
CA ARG A 128 -13.32 -1.53 -0.80
C ARG A 128 -12.05 -1.25 0.01
N LEU A 129 -11.10 -2.18 0.02
CA LEU A 129 -9.73 -1.92 0.48
C LEU A 129 -8.87 -1.63 -0.75
N PHE A 130 -8.02 -0.62 -0.71
CA PHE A 130 -7.17 -0.29 -1.85
C PHE A 130 -5.83 0.34 -1.46
N ILE A 131 -4.84 0.16 -2.32
CA ILE A 131 -3.58 0.89 -2.35
C ILE A 131 -3.58 1.69 -3.66
N ILE A 132 -3.20 2.96 -3.61
CA ILE A 132 -3.14 3.81 -4.82
C ILE A 132 -1.92 3.44 -5.68
N GLU A 133 -1.77 4.09 -6.83
CA GLU A 133 -0.69 3.87 -7.79
C GLU A 133 0.67 4.40 -7.34
N ASN A 134 1.12 3.98 -6.15
CA ASN A 134 2.39 4.38 -5.54
C ASN A 134 3.33 3.20 -5.24
N VAL A 135 2.94 1.96 -5.56
CA VAL A 135 3.78 0.76 -5.35
C VAL A 135 4.59 0.46 -6.62
N PRO A 136 5.91 0.24 -6.55
CA PRO A 136 6.69 -0.23 -7.69
C PRO A 136 6.08 -1.47 -8.35
N GLU A 137 5.93 -1.44 -9.68
CA GLU A 137 5.42 -2.59 -10.42
C GLU A 137 6.27 -3.84 -10.18
N GLY A 138 5.62 -4.98 -9.93
CA GLY A 138 6.30 -6.25 -9.65
C GLY A 138 6.50 -6.54 -8.16
N LEU A 139 6.62 -5.51 -7.30
CA LEU A 139 6.91 -5.69 -5.87
C LEU A 139 5.83 -6.51 -5.15
N LEU A 140 4.56 -6.12 -5.29
CA LEU A 140 3.43 -6.79 -4.61
C LEU A 140 2.57 -7.64 -5.54
N ASP A 141 2.84 -7.66 -6.85
CA ASP A 141 2.01 -8.27 -7.89
C ASP A 141 1.61 -9.72 -7.58
N ARG A 142 2.60 -10.56 -7.25
CA ARG A 142 2.37 -11.99 -6.99
C ARG A 142 1.54 -12.19 -5.72
N PHE A 143 1.86 -11.46 -4.67
CA PHE A 143 1.17 -11.54 -3.39
C PHE A 143 -0.29 -11.09 -3.53
N MET A 144 -0.52 -9.90 -4.08
CA MET A 144 -1.85 -9.31 -4.25
C MET A 144 -2.77 -10.20 -5.09
N ARG A 145 -2.26 -10.72 -6.21
CA ARG A 145 -3.01 -11.68 -7.04
C ARG A 145 -3.38 -12.95 -6.26
N ARG A 146 -2.44 -13.51 -5.49
CA ARG A 146 -2.68 -14.73 -4.70
C ARG A 146 -3.74 -14.50 -3.62
N ILE A 147 -3.80 -13.31 -3.01
CA ILE A 147 -4.82 -12.98 -2.02
C ILE A 147 -6.15 -12.48 -2.60
N GLY A 148 -6.33 -12.55 -3.93
CA GLY A 148 -7.58 -12.18 -4.60
C GLY A 148 -7.79 -10.69 -4.81
N TRP A 149 -6.75 -9.88 -4.59
CA TRP A 149 -6.76 -8.45 -4.92
C TRP A 149 -6.40 -8.27 -6.39
N ARG A 150 -6.96 -7.22 -7.01
CA ARG A 150 -6.73 -6.89 -8.42
C ARG A 150 -5.81 -5.68 -8.53
N LYS A 151 -4.86 -5.74 -9.45
CA LYS A 151 -4.07 -4.56 -9.85
C LYS A 151 -5.00 -3.53 -10.49
N SER A 152 -4.79 -2.26 -10.18
CA SER A 152 -5.49 -1.14 -10.81
C SER A 152 -5.16 -1.06 -12.30
N SER A 153 -6.13 -0.66 -13.12
CA SER A 153 -5.86 -0.30 -14.52
C SER A 153 -5.17 1.06 -14.63
N LEU A 154 -5.35 1.93 -13.63
CA LEU A 154 -4.60 3.17 -13.52
C LEU A 154 -3.18 2.84 -13.07
N THR A 155 -2.23 3.59 -13.61
CA THR A 155 -0.81 3.51 -13.27
C THR A 155 -0.23 4.91 -13.22
N GLN A 156 0.92 5.06 -12.57
CA GLN A 156 1.69 6.30 -12.48
C GLN A 156 3.13 6.04 -12.93
N SER A 157 3.78 7.05 -13.49
CA SER A 157 5.22 7.04 -13.76
C SER A 157 5.92 7.77 -12.62
N GLU A 158 6.91 7.13 -12.01
CA GLU A 158 7.88 7.84 -11.19
C GLU A 158 8.91 8.49 -12.11
N MET A 159 9.25 9.74 -11.83
CA MET A 159 10.19 10.51 -12.63
C MET A 159 11.21 11.17 -11.73
N ALA A 160 12.44 11.32 -12.23
CA ALA A 160 13.52 12.01 -11.54
C ALA A 160 14.19 13.01 -12.49
N ILE A 161 14.80 14.04 -11.92
CA ILE A 161 15.66 14.98 -12.63
C ILE A 161 16.92 15.16 -11.77
N ASP A 162 18.08 15.14 -12.41
CA ASP A 162 19.33 15.47 -11.73
C ASP A 162 19.45 16.98 -11.67
N LEU A 163 19.49 17.52 -10.45
CA LEU A 163 19.77 18.93 -10.23
C LEU A 163 21.29 19.09 -10.16
N ILE A 164 21.84 19.72 -11.20
CA ILE A 164 23.25 20.13 -11.27
C ILE A 164 23.52 21.25 -10.26
#